data_AF-A0A5M3WJS6-F1
#
_entry.id   AF-A0A5M3WJS6-F1
#
_cell.length_a   1.000
_cell.length_b   1.000
_cell.length_c   1.000
_cell.angle_alpha   90.00
_cell.angle_beta   90.00
_cell.angle_gamma   90.00
#
_symmetry.space_group_name_H-M   'P 1'
#
loop_
_entity.id
_entity.type
_entity.pdbx_description
1 polymer ?
#
loop_
_entity_poly.entity_id
_entity_poly.type
_entity_poly.pdbx_seq_one_letter_code
_entity_poly.pdbx_strand_id
1 'polypeptide(L)'
;MTRPVQSKTTAAFYLQSVISFGLALTALVVGVAYLPVDAWIRGFFAVGVFYLVTSSFTLAKCIRDRQEEAAVVTRVDQARLDKLLAEHDPFKTD
;
A
#
# COMPACT_ATOMS: atom_id res chain seq x y z
N MET A 1 21.80 7.77 -16.61
CA MET A 1 21.92 7.30 -15.21
C MET A 1 20.51 7.06 -14.65
N THR A 2 19.99 5.85 -14.80
CA THR A 2 18.67 5.45 -14.28
C THR A 2 18.73 5.29 -12.77
N ARG A 3 18.03 6.17 -12.02
CA ARG A 3 17.89 6.02 -10.58
C ARG A 3 16.95 4.82 -10.32
N PRO A 4 17.40 3.76 -9.62
CA PRO A 4 16.50 2.68 -9.25
C PRO A 4 15.40 3.24 -8.35
N VAL A 5 14.15 2.84 -8.61
CA VAL A 5 13.01 3.14 -7.73
C VAL A 5 13.31 2.50 -6.37
N GLN A 6 13.81 3.30 -5.44
CA GLN A 6 14.26 2.84 -4.14
C GLN A 6 13.02 2.50 -3.29
N SER A 7 12.84 1.23 -2.93
CA SER A 7 11.80 0.83 -1.98
C SER A 7 12.17 1.36 -0.59
N LYS A 8 11.42 2.35 -0.10
CA LYS A 8 11.73 3.09 1.14
C LYS A 8 11.37 2.35 2.43
N THR A 9 10.82 1.14 2.35
CA THR A 9 10.33 0.42 3.54
C THR A 9 11.41 -0.52 4.09
N THR A 10 12.13 -0.07 5.11
CA THR A 10 13.05 -0.92 5.88
C THR A 10 12.24 -1.96 6.69
N ALA A 11 12.78 -3.17 6.86
CA ALA A 11 12.13 -4.26 7.62
C ALA A 11 11.71 -3.84 9.04
N ALA A 12 12.50 -2.98 9.70
CA ALA A 12 12.18 -2.42 11.02
C ALA A 12 10.88 -1.59 11.02
N PHE A 13 10.66 -0.75 10.01
CA PHE A 13 9.47 0.08 9.91
C PHE A 13 8.22 -0.75 9.59
N TYR A 14 8.37 -1.81 8.77
CA TYR A 14 7.30 -2.77 8.52
C TYR A 14 6.87 -3.47 9.81
N LEU A 15 7.82 -3.99 10.58
CA LEU A 15 7.55 -4.66 11.85
C LEU A 15 6.86 -3.72 12.85
N GLN A 16 7.37 -2.48 12.99
CA GLN A 16 6.75 -1.46 13.83
C GLN A 16 5.30 -1.19 13.41
N SER A 17 5.03 -1.08 12.10
CA SER A 17 3.68 -0.81 11.59
C SER A 17 2.70 -1.94 11.93
N VAL A 18 3.14 -3.20 11.81
CA VAL A 18 2.33 -4.38 12.18
C VAL A 18 2.03 -4.39 13.67
N ILE A 19 3.04 -4.11 14.50
CA ILE A 19 2.88 -4.05 15.96
C ILE A 19 1.91 -2.92 16.35
N SER A 20 2.08 -1.71 15.81
CA SER A 20 1.19 -0.56 16.07
C SER A 20 -0.24 -0.83 15.64
N PHE A 21 -0.45 -1.47 14.48
CA PHE A 21 -1.77 -1.86 14.02
C PHE A 21 -2.42 -2.88 14.96
N GLY A 22 -1.67 -3.91 15.38
CA GLY A 22 -2.14 -4.90 16.35
C GLY A 22 -2.55 -4.26 17.67
N LEU A 23 -1.71 -3.40 18.24
CA LEU A 23 -2.01 -2.65 19.47
C LEU A 23 -3.27 -1.80 19.34
N ALA A 24 -3.40 -1.04 18.26
CA ALA A 24 -4.57 -0.20 18.01
C ALA A 24 -5.85 -1.02 17.87
N LEU A 25 -5.80 -2.14 17.11
CA LEU A 25 -6.94 -3.02 16.92
C LEU A 25 -7.37 -3.68 18.24
N THR A 26 -6.41 -4.19 19.03
CA THR A 26 -6.69 -4.78 20.34
C THR A 26 -7.29 -3.75 21.29
N ALA A 27 -6.73 -2.53 21.36
CA ALA A 27 -7.26 -1.47 22.20
C ALA A 27 -8.71 -1.12 21.83
N LEU A 28 -9.02 -1.07 20.54
CA LEU A 28 -10.38 -0.80 20.04
C LEU A 28 -11.36 -1.93 20.41
N VAL A 29 -10.96 -3.19 20.20
CA VAL A 29 -11.78 -4.36 20.56
C VAL A 29 -12.05 -4.42 22.06
N VAL A 30 -11.03 -4.18 22.88
CA VAL A 30 -11.18 -4.08 24.34
C VAL A 30 -12.12 -2.93 24.71
N GLY A 31 -11.95 -1.75 24.10
CA GLY A 31 -12.84 -0.61 24.32
C GLY A 31 -14.31 -0.92 24.00
N VAL A 32 -14.58 -1.61 22.89
CA VAL A 32 -15.94 -2.05 22.54
C VAL A 32 -16.46 -3.11 23.52
N ALA A 33 -15.60 -4.01 24.02
CA ALA A 33 -16.00 -5.06 24.96
C ALA A 33 -16.38 -4.50 26.35
N TYR A 34 -15.63 -3.51 26.85
CA TYR A 34 -15.86 -2.87 28.15
C TYR A 34 -16.85 -1.70 28.10
N LEU A 35 -17.41 -1.38 26.94
CA LEU A 35 -18.40 -0.31 26.80
C LEU A 35 -19.69 -0.67 27.57
N PRO A 36 -20.16 0.17 28.51
CA PRO A 36 -21.37 -0.10 29.29
C PRO A 36 -22.63 0.23 28.50
N VAL A 37 -22.90 -0.54 27.44
CA VAL A 37 -24.06 -0.38 26.55
C VAL A 37 -24.80 -1.70 26.36
N ASP A 38 -26.00 -1.61 25.79
CA ASP A 38 -26.78 -2.78 25.41
C ASP A 38 -26.01 -3.68 24.41
N ALA A 39 -26.22 -4.99 24.52
CA ALA A 39 -25.55 -5.99 23.70
C ALA A 39 -25.78 -5.78 22.20
N TRP A 40 -26.96 -5.28 21.80
CA TRP A 40 -27.29 -4.98 20.41
C TRP A 40 -26.42 -3.85 19.84
N ILE A 41 -26.29 -2.75 20.59
CA ILE A 41 -25.48 -1.59 20.21
C ILE A 41 -24.01 -2.00 20.11
N ARG A 42 -23.54 -2.79 21.08
CA ARG A 42 -22.18 -3.34 21.05
C ARG A 42 -21.95 -4.22 19.82
N GLY A 43 -22.93 -5.04 19.43
CA GLY A 43 -22.88 -5.84 18.20
C GLY A 43 -22.76 -4.98 16.94
N PHE A 44 -23.52 -3.89 16.85
CA PHE A 44 -23.42 -2.93 15.74
C PHE A 44 -22.01 -2.34 15.62
N PHE A 45 -21.41 -1.90 16.73
CA PHE A 45 -20.04 -1.42 16.74
C PHE A 45 -19.03 -2.50 16.34
N ALA A 46 -19.19 -3.73 16.82
CA ALA A 46 -18.30 -4.84 16.46
C ALA A 46 -18.31 -5.10 14.94
N VAL A 47 -19.49 -5.16 14.32
CA VAL A 47 -19.62 -5.33 12.87
C VAL A 47 -19.05 -4.13 12.11
N GLY A 48 -19.32 -2.90 12.58
CA GLY A 48 -18.80 -1.68 11.98
C GLY A 48 -17.26 -1.63 11.99
N VAL A 49 -16.65 -1.95 13.12
CA VAL A 49 -15.18 -2.06 13.27
C VAL A 49 -14.63 -3.13 12.32
N PHE A 50 -15.21 -4.32 12.33
CA PHE A 50 -14.75 -5.43 11.49
C PHE A 50 -14.81 -5.09 9.99
N TYR A 51 -15.92 -4.48 9.55
CA TYR A 51 -16.10 -4.07 8.16
C TYR A 51 -15.17 -2.93 7.77
N LEU A 52 -15.00 -1.92 8.65
CA LEU A 52 -14.09 -0.79 8.41
C LEU A 52 -12.65 -1.28 8.23
N VAL A 53 -12.18 -2.19 9.10
CA VAL A 53 -10.83 -2.78 9.00
C VAL A 53 -10.67 -3.55 7.68
N THR A 54 -11.63 -4.41 7.35
CA THR A 54 -11.62 -5.20 6.11
C THR A 54 -11.58 -4.31 4.86
N SER A 55 -12.46 -3.31 4.80
CA SER A 55 -12.52 -2.29 3.74
C SER A 55 -11.20 -1.52 3.59
N SER A 56 -10.61 -1.08 4.72
CA SER A 56 -9.35 -0.34 4.72
C SER A 56 -8.20 -1.15 4.10
N PHE A 57 -8.11 -2.46 4.41
CA PHE A 57 -7.12 -3.34 3.79
C PHE A 57 -7.36 -3.57 2.30
N THR A 58 -8.61 -3.70 1.87
CA THR A 58 -8.95 -3.82 0.45
C THR A 58 -8.56 -2.55 -0.30
N LEU A 59 -8.90 -1.38 0.25
CA LEU A 59 -8.52 -0.09 -0.33
C LEU A 59 -6.99 0.08 -0.39
N ALA A 60 -6.28 -0.32 0.66
CA ALA A 60 -4.82 -0.30 0.67
C ALA A 60 -4.22 -1.19 -0.43
N LYS A 61 -4.80 -2.37 -0.69
CA LYS A 61 -4.40 -3.21 -1.83
C LYS A 61 -4.65 -2.50 -3.16
N CYS A 62 -5.85 -1.97 -3.39
CA CYS A 62 -6.16 -1.25 -4.63
C CYS A 62 -5.21 -0.07 -4.88
N ILE A 63 -4.81 0.66 -3.84
CA ILE A 63 -3.83 1.75 -3.95
C ILE A 63 -2.44 1.20 -4.32
N ARG A 64 -2.00 0.13 -3.66
CA ARG A 64 -0.72 -0.52 -3.95
C ARG A 64 -0.67 -1.07 -5.37
N ASP A 65 -1.72 -1.76 -5.80
CA ASP A 65 -1.82 -2.34 -7.14
C ASP A 65 -1.70 -1.24 -8.21
N ARG A 66 -2.36 -0.09 -8.01
CA ARG A 66 -2.22 1.09 -8.88
C ARG A 66 -0.81 1.68 -8.92
N GLN A 67 -0.11 1.70 -7.79
CA GLN A 67 1.28 2.16 -7.73
C GLN A 67 2.23 1.21 -8.47
N GLU A 68 2.00 -0.10 -8.34
CA GLU A 68 2.77 -1.14 -9.04
C GLU A 68 2.53 -1.07 -10.56
N GLU A 69 1.28 -0.93 -11.01
CA GLU A 69 0.91 -0.74 -12.43
C GLU A 69 1.62 0.49 -13.04
N ALA A 70 1.54 1.65 -12.37
CA ALA A 70 2.17 2.88 -12.85
C ALA A 70 3.71 2.76 -12.95
N ALA A 71 4.33 2.04 -12.02
CA ALA A 71 5.77 1.79 -12.04
C ALA A 71 6.19 0.87 -13.20
N VAL A 72 5.37 -0.14 -13.54
CA VAL A 72 5.62 -1.04 -14.67
C VAL A 72 5.53 -0.30 -16.00
N VAL A 73 4.47 0.50 -16.20
CA VAL A 73 4.29 1.30 -17.43
C VAL A 73 5.51 2.19 -17.67
N THR A 74 5.97 2.91 -16.64
CA THR A 74 7.15 3.78 -16.74
C THR A 74 8.41 3.02 -17.16
N ARG A 75 8.63 1.78 -16.66
CA ARG A 75 9.78 0.95 -17.04
C ARG A 75 9.72 0.49 -18.49
N VAL A 76 8.52 0.15 -18.97
CA VAL A 76 8.32 -0.24 -20.37
C VAL A 76 8.59 0.95 -21.28
N ASP A 77 8.05 2.13 -20.96
CA ASP A 77 8.29 3.34 -21.74
C ASP A 77 9.79 3.70 -21.78
N GLN A 78 10.50 3.61 -20.66
CA GLN A 78 11.95 3.82 -20.65
C GLN A 78 12.69 2.80 -21.52
N ALA A 79 12.36 1.51 -21.45
CA ALA A 79 13.00 0.50 -22.31
C ALA A 79 12.68 0.70 -23.80
N ARG A 80 11.48 1.18 -24.14
CA ARG A 80 11.09 1.53 -25.51
C ARG A 80 11.84 2.76 -26.00
N LEU A 81 11.95 3.80 -25.17
CA LEU A 81 12.72 5.00 -25.48
C LEU A 81 14.21 4.69 -25.64
N ASP A 82 14.80 3.89 -24.75
CA ASP A 82 16.19 3.45 -24.86
C ASP A 82 16.42 2.66 -26.16
N LYS A 83 15.47 1.81 -26.56
CA LYS A 83 15.53 1.10 -27.83
C LYS A 83 15.44 2.04 -29.04
N LEU A 84 14.51 3.01 -29.02
CA LEU A 84 14.38 4.01 -30.09
C LEU A 84 15.63 4.89 -30.22
N LEU A 85 16.23 5.30 -29.10
CA LEU A 85 17.50 6.03 -29.07
C LEU A 85 18.68 5.18 -29.56
N ALA A 86 18.65 3.88 -29.35
CA ALA A 86 19.70 2.97 -29.84
C ALA A 86 19.56 2.65 -31.35
N GLU A 87 18.33 2.53 -31.86
CA GLU A 87 18.07 2.31 -33.30
C GLU A 87 18.24 3.60 -34.11
N HIS A 88 17.87 4.75 -33.56
CA HIS A 88 18.13 6.07 -34.12
C HIS A 88 19.23 6.76 -33.31
N ASP A 89 20.49 6.49 -33.67
CA ASP A 89 21.66 7.22 -33.15
C ASP A 89 21.92 8.47 -34.04
N PRO A 90 21.43 9.67 -33.67
CA PRO A 90 21.63 10.88 -34.46
C PRO A 90 23.08 11.41 -34.42
N PHE A 91 24.00 10.75 -33.70
CA PHE A 91 25.41 11.17 -33.59
C PHE A 91 26.38 10.36 -34.45
N LYS A 92 25.87 9.38 -35.22
CA LYS A 92 26.62 8.79 -36.33
C LYS A 92 26.57 9.73 -37.53
N THR A 93 27.35 10.79 -37.47
CA THR A 93 27.80 11.52 -38.66
C THR A 93 28.99 10.76 -39.24
N ASP A 94 29.00 10.61 -40.57
CA ASP A 94 30.18 10.22 -41.36
C ASP A 94 31.45 10.96 -40.91
#